data_AF-A0A661PM59-F1
#
_entry.id   AF-A0A661PM59-F1
#
_cell.length_a   1.000
_cell.length_b   1.000
_cell.length_c   1.000
_cell.angle_alpha   90.00
_cell.angle_beta   90.00
_cell.angle_gamma   90.00
#
_symmetry.space_group_name_H-M   'P 1'
#
loop_
_entity.id
_entity.type
_entity.pdbx_description
1 polymer ?
#
loop_
_entity_poly.entity_id
_entity_poly.type
_entity_poly.pdbx_seq_one_letter_code
_entity_poly.pdbx_strand_id
1 'polypeptide(L)'
;MKKIVYVMSSNYSGSHFLSLIIGSHSHFQHIGEIKWLRKDKTKSSRILCGLCGGHENCPVLSGISVDNVDNVYDDIFSNLGPEISGLVDTSKRISWAERFLH
;
A
#
# COMPACT_ATOMS: atom_id res chain seq x y z
N MET A 1 3.70 17.56 -4.54
CA MET A 1 2.73 16.82 -5.38
C MET A 1 2.80 15.35 -4.99
N LYS A 2 1.70 14.76 -4.52
CA LYS A 2 1.62 13.33 -4.18
C LYS A 2 1.56 12.49 -5.47
N LYS A 3 2.23 11.34 -5.49
CA LYS A 3 2.29 10.43 -6.63
C LYS A 3 2.03 8.99 -6.18
N ILE A 4 1.27 8.24 -6.97
CA ILE A 4 1.12 6.80 -6.80
C ILE A 4 1.78 6.09 -7.98
N VAL A 5 2.68 5.16 -7.69
CA VAL A 5 3.31 4.28 -8.67
C VAL A 5 2.69 2.90 -8.54
N TYR A 6 1.90 2.54 -9.54
CA TYR A 6 1.28 1.23 -9.65
C TYR A 6 2.21 0.25 -10.36
N VAL A 7 2.71 -0.77 -9.65
CA VAL A 7 3.47 -1.86 -10.26
C VAL A 7 2.50 -2.91 -10.79
N MET A 8 2.30 -2.91 -12.11
CA MET A 8 1.42 -3.84 -12.82
C MET A 8 2.24 -4.96 -13.45
N SER A 9 1.95 -6.20 -13.07
CA SER A 9 2.70 -7.36 -13.55
C SER A 9 1.91 -8.67 -13.44
N SER A 10 2.35 -9.70 -14.13
CA SER A 10 1.94 -11.07 -13.83
C SER A 10 2.48 -11.53 -12.46
N ASN A 11 1.96 -12.65 -11.95
CA ASN A 11 2.51 -13.27 -10.75
C ASN A 11 3.95 -13.76 -11.00
N TYR A 12 4.77 -13.77 -9.94
CA TYR A 12 6.15 -14.27 -9.95
C TYR A 12 7.12 -13.56 -10.91
N SER A 13 6.83 -12.32 -11.32
CA SER A 13 7.67 -11.54 -12.24
C SER A 13 8.65 -10.57 -11.55
N GLY A 14 8.93 -10.77 -10.26
CA GLY A 14 9.80 -9.87 -9.49
C GLY A 14 9.20 -8.50 -9.12
N SER A 15 7.88 -8.29 -9.26
CA SER A 15 7.23 -7.01 -8.97
C SER A 15 7.32 -6.57 -7.51
N HIS A 16 7.37 -7.50 -6.56
CA HIS A 16 7.61 -7.16 -5.16
C HIS A 16 9.02 -6.59 -4.98
N PHE A 17 10.04 -7.24 -5.56
CA PHE A 17 11.42 -6.76 -5.51
C PHE A 17 11.57 -5.38 -6.16
N LEU A 18 10.99 -5.18 -7.35
CA LEU A 18 10.95 -3.86 -8.00
C LEU A 18 10.31 -2.80 -7.10
N SER A 19 9.19 -3.13 -6.44
CA SER A 19 8.53 -2.17 -5.56
C SER A 19 9.35 -1.81 -4.32
N LEU A 20 10.16 -2.73 -3.79
CA LEU A 20 11.11 -2.47 -2.71
C LEU A 20 12.26 -1.57 -3.18
N ILE A 21 12.80 -1.80 -4.40
CA ILE A 21 13.84 -0.93 -4.98
C ILE A 21 13.34 0.51 -5.09
N ILE A 22 12.16 0.72 -5.69
CA ILE A 22 11.58 2.07 -5.85
C ILE A 22 11.29 2.68 -4.47
N GLY A 23 10.72 1.89 -3.55
CA GLY A 23 10.43 2.33 -2.19
C GLY A 23 11.67 2.56 -1.31
N SER A 24 12.88 2.26 -1.78
CA SER A 24 14.13 2.59 -1.07
C SER A 24 14.62 4.01 -1.37
N HIS A 25 13.97 4.73 -2.29
CA HIS A 25 14.24 6.14 -2.54
C HIS A 25 13.71 7.00 -1.38
N SER A 26 14.45 8.00 -0.92
CA SER A 26 14.14 8.81 0.28
C SER A 26 12.78 9.53 0.28
N HIS A 27 12.16 9.66 -0.90
CA HIS A 27 10.87 10.31 -1.11
C HIS A 27 9.73 9.34 -1.45
N PHE A 28 9.99 8.02 -1.48
CA PHE A 28 9.03 6.99 -1.85
C PHE A 28 8.85 5.97 -0.73
N GLN A 29 7.64 5.43 -0.60
CA GLN A 29 7.33 4.36 0.34
C GLN A 29 6.71 3.17 -0.40
N HIS A 30 7.28 1.97 -0.20
CA HIS A 30 6.63 0.72 -0.58
C HIS A 30 5.46 0.43 0.37
N ILE A 31 4.28 0.13 -0.18
CA ILE A 31 3.08 -0.11 0.64
C ILE A 31 2.49 -1.52 0.48
N GLY A 32 3.13 -2.38 -0.32
CA GLY A 32 2.67 -3.75 -0.51
C GLY A 32 1.42 -3.87 -1.40
N GLU A 33 0.71 -4.98 -1.24
CA GLU A 33 -0.53 -5.27 -1.97
C GLU A 33 -1.75 -4.74 -1.19
N ILE A 34 -1.92 -3.42 -1.11
CA ILE A 34 -2.96 -2.81 -0.26
C ILE A 34 -4.40 -3.17 -0.64
N LYS A 35 -4.67 -3.69 -1.86
CA LYS A 35 -5.98 -4.25 -2.23
C LYS A 35 -6.53 -5.28 -1.24
N TRP A 36 -5.64 -5.94 -0.48
CA TRP A 36 -6.05 -6.94 0.50
C TRP A 36 -6.68 -6.33 1.76
N LEU A 37 -6.48 -5.04 2.03
CA LEU A 37 -7.11 -4.32 3.14
C LEU A 37 -8.64 -4.32 3.06
N ARG A 38 -9.19 -4.48 1.85
CA ARG A 38 -10.63 -4.58 1.64
C ARG A 38 -11.21 -5.95 2.01
N LYS A 39 -10.38 -6.95 2.27
CA LYS A 39 -10.84 -8.24 2.77
C LYS A 39 -10.97 -8.17 4.29
N ASP A 40 -12.06 -8.71 4.80
CA ASP A 40 -12.33 -8.77 6.23
C ASP A 40 -11.17 -9.44 6.99
N LYS A 41 -10.66 -8.72 8.00
CA LYS A 41 -9.50 -9.09 8.84
C LYS A 41 -9.75 -10.39 9.62
N THR A 42 -11.00 -10.78 9.84
CA THR A 42 -11.37 -12.01 10.57
C THR A 42 -10.97 -13.30 9.86
N LYS A 43 -10.64 -13.26 8.56
CA LYS A 43 -10.38 -14.47 7.75
C LYS A 43 -8.99 -14.58 7.13
N SER A 44 -8.07 -13.62 7.35
CA SER A 44 -6.77 -13.70 6.66
C SER A 44 -5.61 -13.07 7.44
N SER A 45 -4.76 -13.94 8.01
CA SER A 45 -3.43 -13.61 8.54
C SER A 45 -2.47 -13.01 7.50
N ARG A 46 -2.84 -13.00 6.21
CA ARG A 46 -2.06 -12.40 5.11
C ARG A 46 -2.18 -10.88 5.04
N ILE A 47 -3.06 -10.27 5.83
CA ILE A 47 -3.32 -8.83 5.87
C ILE A 47 -2.66 -8.22 7.12
N LEU A 48 -1.55 -8.79 7.59
CA LEU A 48 -0.79 -8.25 8.71
C LEU A 48 0.58 -7.84 8.21
N CYS A 49 1.04 -6.66 8.63
CA CYS A 49 2.42 -6.26 8.39
C CYS A 49 3.34 -7.23 9.12
N GLY A 50 4.13 -8.01 8.37
CA GLY A 50 5.03 -9.01 8.94
C GLY A 50 6.13 -8.41 9.83
N LEU A 51 6.44 -7.12 9.68
CA LEU A 51 7.42 -6.40 10.51
C LEU A 51 6.80 -5.89 11.81
N CYS A 52 5.58 -5.36 11.76
CA CYS A 52 4.92 -4.73 12.91
C CYS A 52 4.00 -5.70 13.67
N GLY A 53 3.86 -6.95 13.21
CA GLY A 53 2.95 -7.94 13.80
C GLY A 53 1.46 -7.62 13.62
N GLY A 54 1.11 -6.61 12.82
CA GLY A 54 -0.26 -6.14 12.65
C GLY A 54 -0.34 -4.75 12.03
N HIS A 55 -1.57 -4.26 11.82
CA HIS A 55 -1.81 -2.94 11.24
C HIS A 55 -1.99 -1.85 12.29
N GLU A 56 -2.52 -2.17 13.47
CA GLU A 56 -2.73 -1.18 14.54
C GLU A 56 -1.45 -0.42 14.92
N ASN A 57 -0.31 -1.11 14.95
CA ASN A 57 0.99 -0.55 15.33
C ASN A 57 1.88 -0.25 14.11
N CYS A 58 1.36 -0.38 12.89
CA CYS A 58 2.14 -0.13 11.69
C CYS A 58 2.12 1.37 11.37
N PRO A 59 3.26 2.08 11.34
CA PRO A 59 3.30 3.51 11.06
C PRO A 59 2.84 3.87 9.64
N VAL A 60 2.65 2.89 8.76
CA VAL A 60 2.14 3.08 7.40
C VAL A 60 0.62 2.83 7.35
N LEU A 61 0.16 1.76 7.99
CA LEU A 61 -1.19 1.20 7.82
C LEU A 61 -2.11 1.40 9.04
N SER A 62 -1.64 2.08 10.08
CA SER A 62 -2.44 2.40 11.26
C SER A 62 -3.67 3.22 10.87
N GLY A 63 -4.80 2.96 11.55
CA GLY A 63 -6.06 3.63 11.26
C GLY A 63 -6.79 3.18 9.99
N ILE A 64 -6.23 2.25 9.21
CA ILE A 64 -6.86 1.77 7.96
C ILE A 64 -7.66 0.48 8.21
N SER A 65 -8.94 0.54 7.87
CA SER A 65 -9.94 -0.54 7.95
C SER A 65 -10.63 -0.73 6.60
N VAL A 66 -11.60 -1.65 6.57
CA VAL A 66 -12.44 -1.88 5.38
C VAL A 66 -13.34 -0.66 5.11
N ASP A 67 -13.69 0.10 6.15
CA ASP A 67 -14.67 1.19 6.08
C ASP A 67 -14.11 2.47 5.45
N ASN A 68 -12.80 2.71 5.57
CA ASN A 68 -12.09 3.86 4.98
C ASN A 68 -11.11 3.48 3.87
N VAL A 69 -11.17 2.24 3.37
CA VAL A 69 -10.21 1.73 2.37
C VAL A 69 -10.22 2.52 1.05
N ASP A 70 -11.29 3.26 0.75
CA ASP A 70 -11.39 4.11 -0.43
C ASP A 70 -10.61 5.43 -0.30
N ASN A 71 -10.13 5.76 0.91
CA ASN A 71 -9.23 6.88 1.18
C ASN A 71 -7.79 6.43 1.47
N VAL A 72 -7.47 5.15 1.24
CA VAL A 72 -6.24 4.48 1.68
C VAL A 72 -4.95 5.25 1.35
N TYR A 73 -4.84 5.86 0.17
CA TYR A 73 -3.62 6.59 -0.20
C TYR A 73 -3.44 7.86 0.61
N ASP A 74 -4.52 8.60 0.85
CA ASP A 74 -4.46 9.82 1.66
C ASP A 74 -4.23 9.52 3.13
N ASP A 75 -4.82 8.44 3.63
CA ASP A 75 -4.56 7.95 5.00
C ASP A 75 -3.09 7.57 5.16
N ILE A 76 -2.52 6.80 4.21
CA ILE A 76 -1.09 6.45 4.23
C ILE A 76 -0.21 7.70 4.16
N PHE A 77 -0.50 8.66 3.27
CA PHE A 77 0.27 9.90 3.20
C PHE A 77 0.17 10.73 4.48
N SER A 78 -0.95 10.68 5.20
CA SER A 78 -1.14 11.39 6.47
C SER A 78 -0.40 10.72 7.62
N ASN A 79 -0.26 9.39 7.56
CA ASN A 79 0.55 8.62 8.52
C ASN A 79 2.06 8.82 8.31
N LEU A 80 2.48 9.11 7.08
CA LEU A 80 3.88 9.32 6.71
C LEU A 80 4.28 10.80 6.83
N GLY A 81 5.59 11.04 6.94
CA GLY A 81 6.14 12.40 7.01
C GLY A 81 6.02 13.17 5.67
N PRO A 82 6.12 14.51 5.71
CA PRO A 82 5.97 15.38 4.54
C PRO A 82 7.05 15.17 3.47
N GLU A 83 8.16 14.50 3.81
CA GLU A 83 9.22 14.11 2.89
C GLU A 83 8.77 13.05 1.88
N ILE A 84 7.79 12.21 2.22
CA ILE A 84 7.28 11.18 1.33
C ILE A 84 6.28 11.79 0.36
N SER A 85 6.62 11.77 -0.93
CA SER A 85 5.77 12.29 -2.00
C SER A 85 5.32 11.21 -2.98
N GLY A 86 5.81 9.98 -2.83
CA GLY A 86 5.49 8.85 -3.68
C GLY A 86 5.12 7.59 -2.89
N LEU A 87 4.06 6.90 -3.29
CA LEU A 87 3.76 5.54 -2.79
C LEU A 87 3.90 4.53 -3.92
N VAL A 88 4.41 3.34 -3.61
CA VAL A 88 4.59 2.25 -4.56
C VAL A 88 3.64 1.10 -4.21
N ASP A 89 2.55 1.02 -4.96
CA ASP A 89 1.50 0.01 -4.81
C ASP A 89 1.81 -1.20 -5.71
N THR A 90 1.92 -2.38 -5.11
CA THR A 90 2.17 -3.64 -5.85
C THR A 90 0.93 -4.55 -5.90
N SER A 91 -0.27 -3.99 -5.75
CA SER A 91 -1.55 -4.70 -5.82
C SER A 91 -1.79 -5.39 -7.16
N LYS A 92 -1.11 -5.01 -8.25
CA LYS A 92 -1.16 -5.72 -9.56
C LYS A 92 -2.59 -6.01 -10.04
N ARG A 93 -3.52 -5.09 -9.81
CA ARG A 93 -4.90 -5.17 -10.29
C ARG A 93 -5.33 -3.85 -10.88
N ILE A 94 -5.70 -3.87 -12.16
CA ILE A 94 -6.17 -2.68 -12.88
C ILE A 94 -7.42 -2.12 -12.21
N SER A 95 -8.41 -2.98 -11.92
CA SER A 95 -9.65 -2.58 -11.23
C SER A 95 -9.46 -2.05 -9.80
N TRP A 96 -8.29 -2.25 -9.20
CA TRP A 96 -7.94 -1.60 -7.95
C TRP A 96 -7.46 -0.18 -8.22
N ALA A 97 -6.49 -0.01 -9.13
CA ALA A 97 -5.93 1.29 -9.48
C ALA A 97 -7.01 2.26 -10.04
N GLU A 98 -7.90 1.76 -10.91
CA GLU A 98 -8.97 2.55 -11.53
C GLU A 98 -9.88 3.27 -10.52
N ARG A 99 -10.03 2.74 -9.30
CA ARG A 99 -10.87 3.35 -8.26
C ARG A 99 -10.38 4.73 -7.82
N PHE A 100 -9.10 5.05 -8.07
CA PHE A 100 -8.43 6.22 -7.52
C PHE A 100 -7.89 7.16 -8.61
N LEU A 101 -8.32 6.98 -9.86
CA LEU A 101 -7.89 7.81 -11.00
C LEU A 101 -8.84 8.99 -11.28
N HIS A 102 -9.74 9.29 -10.35
CA HIS A 102 -10.78 10.32 -10.49
C HIS A 102 -10.35 11.67 -9.92
#